data_AF-A0A9X3L3U8-F1
#
_entry.id   AF-A0A9X3L3U8-F1
#
_cell.length_a   1.000
_cell.length_b   1.000
_cell.length_c   1.000
_cell.angle_alpha   90.00
_cell.angle_beta   90.00
_cell.angle_gamma   90.00
#
_symmetry.space_group_name_H-M   'P 1'
#
loop_
_entity.id
_entity.type
_entity.pdbx_description
1 polymer ?
#
loop_
_entity_poly.entity_id
_entity_poly.type
_entity_poly.pdbx_seq_one_letter_code
_entity_poly.pdbx_strand_id
1 'polypeptide(L)'
;MNAITQTEARAVNTAAVIPLEAADPSKNLILVPLSRLVSRPKGRNVRKTVPRMSIPELAASIQRVGLLQNLIVTLAADGEHYEVVAGGRRLAALKLLAKKRRISKEWEVPCLLVADGTARTASLT
;
A
#
# COMPACT_ATOMS: atom_id res chain seq x y z
N MET A 1 -26.64 -55.80 9.19
CA MET A 1 -26.60 -55.05 10.46
C MET A 1 -26.30 -53.61 10.12
N ASN A 2 -27.29 -52.74 10.30
CA ASN A 2 -27.20 -51.30 10.04
C ASN A 2 -26.74 -50.59 11.32
N ALA A 3 -25.89 -49.57 11.19
CA ALA A 3 -25.74 -48.54 12.21
C ALA A 3 -25.38 -47.21 11.54
N ILE A 4 -26.43 -46.40 11.37
CA ILE A 4 -26.39 -44.95 11.23
C ILE A 4 -25.95 -44.33 12.56
N THR A 5 -25.08 -43.31 12.52
CA THR A 5 -25.16 -42.14 13.40
C THR A 5 -24.28 -41.01 12.88
N GLN A 6 -24.94 -39.96 12.39
CA GLN A 6 -24.41 -38.62 12.36
C GLN A 6 -24.21 -38.14 13.81
N THR A 7 -23.17 -37.34 14.07
CA THR A 7 -23.13 -36.47 15.24
C THR A 7 -22.55 -35.14 14.83
N GLU A 8 -23.41 -34.14 14.92
CA GLU A 8 -23.13 -32.73 14.74
C GLU A 8 -22.36 -32.12 15.92
N ALA A 9 -21.80 -30.95 15.63
CA ALA A 9 -21.54 -29.85 16.56
C ALA A 9 -20.48 -30.05 17.65
N ARG A 10 -19.37 -29.32 17.48
CA ARG A 10 -19.04 -28.23 18.41
C ARG A 10 -18.05 -27.24 17.79
N ALA A 11 -18.55 -26.03 17.58
CA ALA A 11 -17.76 -24.83 17.44
C ALA A 11 -16.81 -24.71 18.64
N VAL A 12 -15.52 -24.59 18.34
CA VAL A 12 -14.54 -23.96 19.22
C VAL A 12 -13.77 -22.97 18.36
N ASN A 13 -14.35 -21.77 18.23
CA ASN A 13 -13.60 -20.56 17.89
C ASN A 13 -12.68 -20.26 19.07
N THR A 14 -11.59 -21.02 19.16
CA THR A 14 -10.50 -20.72 20.08
C THR A 14 -9.63 -19.68 19.41
N ALA A 15 -9.72 -18.47 19.93
CA ALA A 15 -8.77 -17.41 19.70
C ALA A 15 -7.33 -17.90 19.92
N ALA A 16 -6.41 -17.21 19.25
CA ALA A 16 -4.96 -17.26 19.45
C ALA A 16 -4.23 -18.46 18.86
N VAL A 17 -3.99 -18.39 17.56
CA VAL A 17 -2.63 -18.44 17.02
C VAL A 17 -2.68 -17.67 15.70
N ILE A 18 -2.15 -16.45 15.68
CA ILE A 18 -1.81 -15.76 14.44
C ILE A 18 -0.33 -16.08 14.25
N PRO A 19 0.04 -17.14 13.50
CA PRO A 19 1.44 -17.39 13.22
C PRO A 19 1.82 -16.37 12.15
N LEU A 20 2.58 -15.35 12.56
CA LEU A 20 3.65 -14.74 11.76
C LEU A 20 3.40 -14.81 10.24
N GLU A 21 2.33 -14.18 9.75
CA GLU A 21 2.06 -14.16 8.31
C GLU A 21 3.01 -13.12 7.72
N ALA A 22 4.16 -13.61 7.26
CA ALA A 22 5.06 -12.86 6.39
C ALA A 22 4.20 -12.21 5.31
N ALA A 23 4.26 -10.87 5.28
CA ALA A 23 3.43 -10.01 4.46
C ALA A 23 3.13 -10.58 3.06
N ASP A 24 1.95 -11.18 2.89
CA ASP A 24 1.37 -11.40 1.57
C ASP A 24 1.06 -10.02 0.98
N PRO A 25 1.81 -9.53 -0.03
CA PRO A 25 1.54 -8.20 -0.61
C PRO A 25 0.15 -8.15 -1.26
N SER A 26 -0.45 -9.31 -1.52
CA SER A 26 -1.78 -9.48 -2.13
C SER A 26 -2.93 -9.21 -1.15
N LYS A 27 -2.77 -9.53 0.14
CA LYS A 27 -3.84 -9.42 1.14
C LYS A 27 -4.02 -7.99 1.67
N ASN A 28 -3.05 -7.11 1.44
CA ASN A 28 -3.03 -5.75 2.00
C ASN A 28 -3.26 -4.64 0.96
N LEU A 29 -3.89 -4.97 -0.18
CA LEU A 29 -4.23 -3.97 -1.18
C LEU A 29 -5.46 -3.17 -0.75
N ILE A 30 -5.28 -1.86 -0.58
CA ILE A 30 -6.31 -0.89 -0.21
C ILE A 30 -6.37 0.23 -1.24
N LEU A 31 -7.57 0.77 -1.45
CA LEU A 31 -7.79 1.97 -2.25
C LEU A 31 -7.75 3.18 -1.32
N VAL A 32 -6.80 4.08 -1.57
CA VAL A 32 -6.62 5.28 -0.74
C VAL A 32 -6.80 6.52 -1.60
N PRO A 33 -7.68 7.46 -1.23
CA PRO A 33 -7.79 8.75 -1.91
C PRO A 33 -6.45 9.49 -1.88
N LEU A 34 -6.05 10.08 -3.02
CA LEU A 34 -4.81 10.85 -3.12
C LEU A 34 -4.69 11.96 -2.05
N SER A 35 -5.81 12.54 -1.61
CA SER A 35 -5.88 13.52 -0.51
C SER A 35 -5.33 12.99 0.82
N ARG A 36 -5.48 11.69 1.10
CA ARG A 36 -5.03 11.05 2.35
C ARG A 36 -3.59 10.51 2.28
N LEU A 37 -2.97 10.58 1.10
CA LEU A 37 -1.60 10.10 0.86
C LEU A 37 -0.55 11.18 1.16
N VAL A 38 0.14 10.99 2.26
CA VAL A 38 1.23 11.87 2.69
C VAL A 38 2.59 11.24 2.33
N SER A 39 3.53 12.08 1.88
CA SER A 39 4.89 11.61 1.66
C SER A 39 5.62 11.64 2.98
N ARG A 40 6.31 10.56 3.36
CA ARG A 40 7.24 10.59 4.49
C ARG A 40 8.25 11.75 4.33
N PRO A 41 8.55 12.52 5.40
CA PRO A 41 9.49 13.64 5.36
C PRO A 41 10.89 13.22 4.91
N LYS A 42 11.54 14.11 4.14
CA LYS A 42 12.81 13.93 3.41
C LYS A 42 14.06 13.55 4.23
N GLY A 43 13.99 13.49 5.56
CA GLY A 43 15.16 13.20 6.41
C GLY A 43 15.71 11.77 6.31
N ARG A 44 14.94 10.82 5.75
CA ARG A 44 15.32 9.39 5.66
C ARG A 44 15.53 8.87 4.23
N ASN A 45 15.44 9.75 3.22
CA ASN A 45 15.60 9.37 1.82
C ASN A 45 16.91 9.96 1.26
N VAL A 46 18.03 9.41 1.73
CA VAL A 46 19.40 9.89 1.45
C VAL A 46 19.86 9.60 0.01
N ARG A 47 19.10 8.79 -0.74
CA ARG A 47 19.45 8.44 -2.12
C ARG A 47 18.99 9.55 -3.07
N LYS A 48 19.88 10.50 -3.34
CA LYS A 48 19.85 11.36 -4.54
C LYS A 48 19.91 10.48 -5.81
N THR A 49 18.84 9.77 -6.09
CA THR A 49 18.73 8.96 -7.30
C THR A 49 18.31 9.92 -8.41
N VAL A 50 19.24 10.28 -9.28
CA VAL A 50 18.94 11.00 -10.52
C VAL A 50 17.86 10.20 -11.25
N PRO A 51 16.64 10.73 -11.44
CA PRO A 51 15.57 9.97 -12.04
C PRO A 51 15.94 9.64 -13.49
N ARG A 52 16.04 8.36 -13.86
CA ARG A 52 16.23 7.95 -15.26
C ARG A 52 15.08 8.36 -16.20
N MET A 53 13.95 8.78 -15.61
CA MET A 53 12.78 9.33 -16.31
C MET A 53 12.25 10.49 -15.47
N SER A 54 11.90 11.60 -16.12
CA SER A 54 11.38 12.78 -15.44
C SER A 54 10.02 12.50 -14.81
N ILE A 55 9.73 13.07 -13.63
CA ILE A 55 8.38 13.00 -13.00
C ILE A 55 7.24 13.35 -13.97
N PRO A 56 7.33 14.38 -14.84
CA PRO A 56 6.28 14.66 -15.83
C PRO A 56 6.08 13.54 -16.87
N GLU A 57 7.13 12.84 -17.30
CA GLU A 57 7.00 11.71 -18.23
C GLU A 57 6.31 10.52 -17.54
N LEU A 58 6.69 10.24 -16.28
CA LEU A 58 6.03 9.21 -15.48
C LEU A 58 4.55 9.55 -15.25
N ALA A 59 4.22 10.83 -15.05
CA ALA A 59 2.84 11.29 -14.95
C ALA A 59 2.05 11.04 -16.25
N ALA A 60 2.63 11.35 -17.41
CA ALA A 60 1.99 11.06 -18.70
C ALA A 60 1.77 9.55 -18.90
N SER A 61 2.75 8.72 -18.50
CA SER A 61 2.61 7.26 -18.56
C SER A 61 1.50 6.75 -17.62
N ILE A 62 1.43 7.24 -16.38
CA ILE A 62 0.38 6.87 -15.42
C ILE A 62 -0.99 7.31 -15.92
N GLN A 63 -1.08 8.48 -16.58
CA GLN A 63 -2.34 8.92 -17.17
C GLN A 63 -2.80 8.03 -18.33
N ARG A 64 -1.87 7.54 -19.16
CA ARG A 64 -2.18 6.75 -20.34
C ARG A 64 -2.43 5.27 -20.04
N VAL A 65 -1.61 4.68 -19.18
CA VAL A 65 -1.57 3.22 -18.93
C VAL A 65 -2.10 2.87 -17.52
N GLY A 66 -2.18 3.85 -16.62
CA GLY A 66 -2.53 3.63 -15.23
C GLY A 66 -1.31 3.37 -14.33
N LEU A 67 -1.57 3.15 -13.05
CA LEU A 67 -0.53 2.85 -12.06
C LEU A 67 -0.17 1.35 -12.12
N LEU A 68 0.88 1.03 -12.87
CA LEU A 68 1.35 -0.36 -13.04
C LEU A 68 1.97 -0.98 -11.77
N GLN A 69 2.38 -0.14 -10.82
CA GLN A 69 3.09 -0.56 -9.62
C GLN A 69 2.52 0.22 -8.44
N ASN A 70 1.84 -0.50 -7.56
CA ASN A 70 1.14 0.06 -6.40
C ASN A 70 2.10 0.83 -5.50
N LEU A 71 1.57 1.83 -4.79
CA LEU A 71 2.32 2.51 -3.74
C LEU A 71 2.40 1.62 -2.51
N ILE A 72 3.50 1.68 -1.76
CA ILE A 72 3.56 1.03 -0.45
C ILE A 72 3.35 2.12 0.59
N VAL A 73 2.34 1.93 1.43
CA VAL A 73 1.93 2.86 2.46
C VAL A 73 1.92 2.20 3.83
N THR A 74 2.07 3.01 4.86
CA THR A 74 1.87 2.61 6.24
C THR A 74 0.86 3.57 6.86
N LEU A 75 0.05 3.07 7.78
CA LEU A 75 -0.89 3.92 8.50
C LEU A 75 -0.07 4.92 9.33
N ALA A 76 -0.36 6.20 9.20
CA ALA A 76 0.32 7.22 10.00
C ALA A 76 -0.09 7.08 11.48
N ALA A 77 0.72 7.65 12.38
CA ALA A 77 0.44 7.63 13.81
C ALA A 77 -0.87 8.34 14.20
N ASP A 78 -1.41 9.18 13.31
CA ASP A 78 -2.71 9.82 13.47
C ASP A 78 -3.89 8.88 13.16
N GLY A 79 -3.66 7.75 12.49
CA GLY A 79 -4.70 6.81 12.07
C GLY A 79 -5.60 7.30 10.93
N GLU A 80 -5.41 8.52 10.44
CA GLU A 80 -6.25 9.14 9.42
C GLU A 80 -5.54 9.22 8.06
N HIS A 81 -4.21 9.35 8.08
CA HIS A 81 -3.40 9.48 6.89
C HIS A 81 -2.57 8.23 6.61
N TYR A 82 -2.15 8.10 5.36
CA TYR A 82 -1.30 7.01 4.90
C TYR A 82 0.04 7.58 4.43
N GLU A 83 1.11 7.16 5.10
CA GLU A 83 2.47 7.54 4.81
C GLU A 83 3.06 6.64 3.73
N VAL A 84 3.45 7.23 2.60
CA VAL A 84 4.10 6.48 1.52
C VAL A 84 5.53 6.11 1.93
N VAL A 85 5.75 4.81 2.10
CA VAL A 85 7.05 4.20 2.40
C VAL A 85 7.85 3.98 1.12
N ALA A 86 7.20 3.47 0.06
CA ALA A 86 7.83 3.24 -1.23
C ALA A 86 6.96 3.73 -2.39
N GLY A 87 7.62 4.19 -3.46
CA GLY A 87 6.93 4.75 -4.63
C GLY A 87 6.80 6.29 -4.60
N GLY A 88 7.64 7.00 -3.86
CA GLY A 88 7.59 8.47 -3.78
C GLY A 88 7.60 9.21 -5.14
N ARG A 89 8.25 8.64 -6.17
CA ARG A 89 8.20 9.18 -7.54
C ARG A 89 6.81 9.08 -8.17
N ARG A 90 6.11 7.96 -7.95
CA ARG A 90 4.73 7.75 -8.42
C ARG A 90 3.77 8.65 -7.68
N LEU A 91 3.93 8.80 -6.36
CA LEU A 91 3.17 9.79 -5.58
C LEU A 91 3.38 11.21 -6.14
N ALA A 92 4.62 11.60 -6.46
CA ALA A 92 4.91 12.90 -7.04
C ALA A 92 4.28 13.07 -8.43
N ALA A 93 4.30 12.03 -9.27
CA ALA A 93 3.65 12.03 -10.57
C ALA A 93 2.12 12.16 -10.45
N LEU A 94 1.49 11.44 -9.52
CA LEU A 94 0.07 11.59 -9.20
C LEU A 94 -0.22 13.01 -8.71
N LYS A 95 0.53 13.53 -7.73
CA LYS A 95 0.36 14.92 -7.25
C LYS A 95 0.51 15.95 -8.38
N LEU A 96 1.40 15.71 -9.34
CA LEU A 96 1.56 16.55 -10.53
C LEU A 96 0.33 16.47 -11.45
N LEU A 97 -0.22 15.29 -11.70
CA LEU A 97 -1.46 15.13 -12.47
C LEU A 97 -2.64 15.83 -11.79
N ALA A 98 -2.77 15.72 -10.46
CA ALA A 98 -3.81 16.39 -9.70
C ALA A 98 -3.68 17.91 -9.79
N LYS A 99 -2.44 18.43 -9.70
CA LYS A 99 -2.16 19.86 -9.92
C LYS A 99 -2.53 20.32 -11.34
N LYS A 100 -2.31 19.47 -12.34
CA LYS A 100 -2.75 19.70 -13.73
C LYS A 100 -4.24 19.45 -13.97
N ARG A 101 -5.03 19.16 -12.92
CA ARG A 101 -6.45 18.76 -12.96
C ARG A 101 -6.75 17.62 -13.92
N ARG A 102 -5.77 16.75 -14.15
CA ARG A 102 -5.93 15.55 -14.98
C ARG A 102 -6.57 14.40 -14.22
N ILE A 103 -6.47 14.44 -12.90
CA ILE A 103 -7.02 13.46 -11.96
C ILE A 103 -7.60 14.23 -10.76
N SER A 104 -8.58 13.66 -10.06
CA SER A 104 -9.10 14.26 -8.83
C SER A 104 -8.21 13.95 -7.63
N LYS A 105 -8.30 14.76 -6.57
CA LYS A 105 -7.62 14.46 -5.30
C LYS A 105 -8.27 13.28 -4.57
N GLU A 106 -9.51 12.99 -4.93
CA GLU A 106 -10.32 11.87 -4.46
C GLU A 106 -10.07 10.61 -5.29
N TRP A 107 -9.15 10.65 -6.27
CA TRP A 107 -8.82 9.45 -7.02
C TRP A 107 -8.29 8.38 -6.06
N GLU A 108 -8.97 7.25 -6.08
CA GLU A 108 -8.62 6.01 -5.40
C GLU A 108 -7.34 5.41 -6.01
N VAL A 109 -6.24 5.54 -5.27
CA VAL A 109 -4.94 5.01 -5.66
C VAL A 109 -4.76 3.62 -5.02
N PRO A 110 -4.44 2.56 -5.79
CA PRO A 110 -4.15 1.27 -5.23
C PRO A 110 -2.82 1.30 -4.47
N CYS A 111 -2.91 1.04 -3.17
CA CYS A 111 -1.81 1.07 -2.22
C CYS A 111 -1.71 -0.25 -1.47
N LEU A 112 -0.50 -0.67 -1.15
CA LEU A 112 -0.22 -1.82 -0.29
C LEU A 112 0.04 -1.30 1.12
N LEU A 113 -0.83 -1.66 2.06
CA LEU A 113 -0.69 -1.29 3.47
C LEU A 113 0.31 -2.21 4.16
N VAL A 114 1.37 -1.65 4.75
CA VAL A 114 2.38 -2.39 5.51
C VAL A 114 2.37 -1.90 6.94
N ALA A 115 2.35 -2.82 7.90
CA ALA A 115 2.47 -2.49 9.32
C ALA A 115 3.85 -1.89 9.63
N ASP A 116 3.91 -0.84 10.47
CA ASP A 116 5.16 -0.16 10.85
C ASP A 116 6.25 -1.11 11.37
N GLY A 117 5.85 -2.21 12.02
CA GLY A 117 6.77 -3.24 12.53
C GLY A 117 7.49 -4.06 11.45
N THR A 118 6.94 -4.17 10.24
CA THR A 118 7.48 -4.97 9.13
C THR A 118 8.31 -4.13 8.15
N ALA A 119 8.10 -2.81 8.11
CA ALA A 119 8.85 -1.89 7.25
C ALA A 119 10.35 -1.85 7.56
N ARG A 120 10.76 -2.32 8.75
CA ARG A 120 12.16 -2.37 9.21
C ARG A 120 12.94 -3.56 8.63
N THR A 121 12.26 -4.59 8.13
CA THR A 121 12.90 -5.87 7.75
C THR A 121 12.93 -6.11 6.23
N ALA A 122 12.25 -5.29 5.42
CA ALA A 122 12.22 -5.46 3.96
C ALA A 122 13.44 -4.90 3.20
N SER A 123 14.43 -4.31 3.89
CA SER A 123 15.64 -3.71 3.26
C SER A 123 16.94 -4.45 3.57
N LEU A 124 16.88 -5.72 3.97
CA LEU A 124 18.08 -6.52 4.22
C LEU A 124 18.04 -7.84 3.42
N THR A 125 18.30 -7.74 2.12
CA THR A 125 19.00 -8.77 1.35
C THR A 125 19.73 -8.14 0.18
#